data_AF-A0A937WID6-F1
#
_entry.id   AF-A0A937WID6-F1
#
_cell.length_a   1.000
_cell.length_b   1.000
_cell.length_c   1.000
_cell.angle_alpha   90.00
_cell.angle_beta   90.00
_cell.angle_gamma   90.00
#
_symmetry.space_group_name_H-M   'P 1'
#
loop_
_entity.id
_entity.type
_entity.pdbx_description
1 polymer ?
#
loop_
_entity_poly.entity_id
_entity_poly.type
_entity_poly.pdbx_seq_one_letter_code
_entity_poly.pdbx_strand_id
1 'polypeptide(L)'
;MKTCVSLFIVLLIILAYYDSATGLSLEDNQTLTRNLQAISTGWVQEAVGSANGILWKAEYKRNDWQKFFSEYLAENSFTDHLRNYLQYPTFGWGPDTAHVELQEGITKSLQQLMKHIMEQHSDDFWNAVNEDPILLETLKSTLRFMNIFTGVESVLSAQTRDELYDFHRELVTQNQILQKRHKISVATFPNLGWIRAQIYINLISLPLQNSFDPKTLTPEIKQQIADTVHLTDKYLDIWNKYSVLIVDNNGLDSTQLSLIYGTLGLVPPTLHNLGVITVWDFLGKADWLKSTVCCINIGGIKVRVAQENVFPTDVTPYYSDVFSNIWVHEFNHVVDYYYVRHDNPRRTRLIEHADSVSMNYLRSMCGDDAFVKGPQEFFASISNQYFANSKHTLELALVRFENGYKEPLNQFLFFADVYSLGSNHTLFYTMDTQGNIERRTVALARDGNGYINSLQVDETRYLFTLDEQGNVTELSIRTTSE
;
A
#
# COMPACT_ATOMS: atom_id res chain seq x y z
N MET A 1 1.20 59.45 -45.92
CA MET A 1 1.61 58.04 -46.13
C MET A 1 2.42 57.42 -44.99
N LYS A 2 3.17 58.19 -44.17
CA LYS A 2 3.96 57.62 -43.05
C LYS A 2 3.15 57.28 -41.79
N THR A 3 1.92 57.79 -41.65
CA THR A 3 1.04 57.55 -40.48
C THR A 3 0.16 56.29 -40.59
N CYS A 4 -0.07 55.74 -41.78
CA CYS A 4 -0.83 54.47 -41.93
C CYS A 4 0.02 53.22 -41.66
N VAL A 5 1.34 53.29 -41.86
CA VAL A 5 2.23 52.13 -41.68
C VAL A 5 2.45 51.80 -40.20
N SER A 6 2.51 52.82 -39.32
CA SER A 6 2.65 52.61 -37.88
C SER A 6 1.40 52.05 -37.22
N LEU A 7 0.20 52.38 -37.72
CA LEU A 7 -1.06 51.80 -37.21
C LEU A 7 -1.19 50.32 -37.58
N PHE A 8 -0.71 49.93 -38.76
CA PHE A 8 -0.75 48.54 -39.23
C PHE A 8 0.25 47.64 -38.47
N ILE A 9 1.42 48.16 -38.11
CA ILE A 9 2.42 47.43 -37.30
C ILE A 9 1.94 47.28 -35.84
N VAL A 10 1.28 48.28 -35.27
CA VAL A 10 0.69 48.17 -33.92
C VAL A 10 -0.52 47.22 -33.93
N LEU A 11 -1.34 47.20 -34.97
CA LEU A 11 -2.43 46.22 -35.10
C LEU A 11 -1.92 44.79 -35.31
N LEU A 12 -0.84 44.60 -36.07
CA LEU A 12 -0.17 43.30 -36.23
C LEU A 12 0.54 42.83 -34.96
N ILE A 13 1.06 43.74 -34.13
CA ILE A 13 1.62 43.41 -32.82
C ILE A 13 0.50 43.10 -31.82
N ILE A 14 -0.64 43.82 -31.84
CA ILE A 14 -1.81 43.52 -31.00
C ILE A 14 -2.52 42.22 -31.43
N LEU A 15 -2.49 41.88 -32.72
CA LEU A 15 -2.97 40.59 -33.24
C LEU A 15 -1.96 39.44 -33.04
N ALA A 16 -0.65 39.73 -32.97
CA ALA A 16 0.36 38.77 -32.54
C ALA A 16 0.44 38.63 -31.00
N TYR A 17 -0.19 39.57 -30.27
CA TYR A 17 -0.42 39.53 -28.82
C TYR A 17 -1.88 39.18 -28.46
N TYR A 18 -2.68 38.75 -29.45
CA TYR A 18 -3.70 37.75 -29.17
C TYR A 18 -2.93 36.48 -28.85
N ASP A 19 -2.49 36.44 -27.59
CA ASP A 19 -2.14 35.27 -26.82
C ASP A 19 -2.88 34.09 -27.43
N SER A 20 -2.16 33.16 -28.05
CA SER A 20 -2.73 31.97 -28.67
C SER A 20 -3.76 31.43 -27.69
N ALA A 21 -5.06 31.61 -28.01
CA ALA A 21 -6.09 31.64 -26.99
C ALA A 21 -6.05 30.35 -26.19
N THR A 22 -5.45 30.40 -24.99
CA THR A 22 -5.28 29.23 -24.16
C THR A 22 -6.67 28.68 -23.84
N GLY A 23 -6.87 27.39 -24.07
CA GLY A 23 -8.14 26.70 -23.90
C GLY A 23 -8.54 25.85 -25.09
N LEU A 24 -9.47 24.94 -24.81
CA LEU A 24 -10.11 24.12 -25.83
C LEU A 24 -10.95 24.97 -26.79
N SER A 25 -11.22 24.45 -27.99
CA SER A 25 -12.24 25.05 -28.84
C SER A 25 -13.58 25.14 -28.10
N LEU A 26 -14.42 26.14 -28.42
CA LEU A 26 -15.70 26.33 -27.74
C LEU A 26 -16.58 25.06 -27.81
N GLU A 27 -16.60 24.39 -28.96
CA GLU A 27 -17.35 23.16 -29.17
C GLU A 27 -16.81 22.01 -28.30
N ASP A 28 -15.50 21.82 -28.25
CA ASP A 28 -14.88 20.78 -27.43
C ASP A 28 -15.06 21.06 -25.94
N ASN A 29 -14.94 22.31 -25.49
CA ASN A 29 -15.17 22.69 -24.10
C ASN A 29 -16.60 22.33 -23.66
N GLN A 30 -17.61 22.75 -24.44
CA GLN A 30 -19.01 22.47 -24.14
C GLN A 30 -19.33 20.97 -24.17
N THR A 31 -18.79 20.26 -25.16
CA THR A 31 -19.00 18.82 -25.33
C THR A 31 -18.35 18.04 -24.19
N LEU A 32 -17.09 18.36 -23.86
CA LEU A 32 -16.37 17.71 -22.78
C LEU A 32 -17.04 17.97 -21.43
N THR A 33 -17.45 19.22 -21.14
CA THR A 33 -18.19 19.57 -19.92
C THR A 33 -19.44 18.70 -19.76
N ARG A 34 -20.29 18.62 -20.80
CA ARG A 34 -21.51 17.80 -20.77
C ARG A 34 -21.21 16.31 -20.54
N ASN A 35 -20.17 15.79 -21.19
CA ASN A 35 -19.79 14.39 -21.04
C ASN A 35 -19.27 14.08 -19.64
N LEU A 36 -18.40 14.93 -19.09
CA LEU A 36 -17.87 14.74 -17.73
C LEU A 36 -18.98 14.88 -16.68
N GLN A 37 -19.95 15.78 -16.88
CA GLN A 37 -21.14 15.88 -16.03
C GLN A 37 -21.96 14.59 -16.05
N ALA A 38 -22.21 14.02 -17.23
CA ALA A 38 -22.90 12.72 -17.34
C ALA A 38 -22.11 11.61 -16.62
N ILE A 39 -20.80 11.54 -16.84
CA ILE A 39 -19.90 10.53 -16.25
C ILE A 39 -19.81 10.69 -14.73
N SER A 40 -19.93 11.90 -14.20
CA SER A 40 -19.87 12.15 -12.75
C SER A 40 -20.99 11.45 -11.97
N THR A 41 -22.08 11.06 -12.65
CA THR A 41 -23.22 10.35 -12.08
C THR A 41 -23.17 8.82 -12.28
N GLY A 42 -22.19 8.32 -13.05
CA GLY A 42 -22.07 6.90 -13.39
C GLY A 42 -21.45 6.67 -14.77
N TRP A 43 -21.14 5.41 -15.09
CA TRP A 43 -20.54 5.06 -16.39
C TRP A 43 -21.55 5.19 -17.54
N VAL A 44 -21.34 6.18 -18.42
CA VAL A 44 -22.15 6.41 -19.63
C VAL A 44 -21.26 6.24 -20.87
N GLN A 45 -21.39 5.11 -21.57
CA GLN A 45 -20.46 4.71 -22.64
C GLN A 45 -20.34 5.73 -23.77
N GLU A 46 -21.43 6.37 -24.18
CA GLU A 46 -21.43 7.40 -25.23
C GLU A 46 -20.63 8.64 -24.81
N ALA A 47 -20.86 9.11 -23.58
CA ALA A 47 -20.13 10.24 -23.00
C ALA A 47 -18.64 9.92 -22.86
N VAL A 48 -18.29 8.69 -22.45
CA VAL A 48 -16.90 8.20 -22.35
C VAL A 48 -16.22 8.23 -23.72
N GLY A 49 -16.86 7.68 -24.75
CA GLY A 49 -16.31 7.67 -26.11
C GLY A 49 -16.09 9.09 -26.66
N SER A 50 -17.08 9.97 -26.47
CA SER A 50 -17.00 11.35 -26.90
C SER A 50 -15.93 12.16 -26.13
N ALA A 51 -15.83 12.00 -24.80
CA ALA A 51 -14.81 12.66 -23.99
C ALA A 51 -13.39 12.20 -24.34
N ASN A 52 -13.16 10.89 -24.55
CA ASN A 52 -11.87 10.37 -24.99
C ASN A 52 -11.43 10.97 -26.33
N GLY A 53 -12.37 11.14 -27.28
CA GLY A 53 -12.10 11.77 -28.56
C GLY A 53 -11.62 13.24 -28.46
N ILE A 54 -11.91 13.92 -27.36
CA ILE A 54 -11.44 15.28 -27.07
C ILE A 54 -10.15 15.25 -26.26
N LEU A 55 -10.10 14.47 -25.18
CA LEU A 55 -8.95 14.34 -24.28
C LEU A 55 -7.67 13.88 -25.01
N TRP A 56 -7.79 13.17 -26.13
CA TRP A 56 -6.65 12.68 -26.92
C TRP A 56 -6.27 13.55 -28.11
N LYS A 57 -6.89 14.72 -28.29
CA LYS A 57 -6.51 15.64 -29.37
C LYS A 57 -5.11 16.21 -29.13
N ALA A 58 -4.17 15.92 -30.03
CA ALA A 58 -2.77 16.30 -29.91
C ALA A 58 -2.49 17.81 -29.98
N GLU A 59 -3.44 18.59 -30.49
CA GLU A 59 -3.36 20.05 -30.55
C GLU A 59 -3.47 20.71 -29.17
N TYR A 60 -4.16 20.08 -28.21
CA TYR A 60 -4.31 20.61 -26.86
C TYR A 60 -3.10 20.33 -25.99
N LYS A 61 -2.69 21.36 -25.26
CA LYS A 61 -1.49 21.39 -24.41
C LYS A 61 -1.88 21.53 -22.95
N ARG A 62 -0.91 21.35 -22.06
CA ARG A 62 -1.04 21.43 -20.60
C ARG A 62 -1.80 22.67 -20.12
N ASN A 63 -1.58 23.83 -20.74
CA ASN A 63 -2.24 25.07 -20.34
C ASN A 63 -3.74 25.07 -20.73
N ASP A 64 -4.10 24.41 -21.83
CA ASP A 64 -5.50 24.26 -22.25
C ASP A 64 -6.24 23.33 -21.30
N TRP A 65 -5.61 22.21 -20.92
CA TRP A 65 -6.15 21.27 -19.94
C TRP A 65 -6.26 21.87 -18.54
N GLN A 66 -5.22 22.58 -18.09
CA GLN A 66 -5.26 23.29 -16.80
C GLN A 66 -6.42 24.28 -16.75
N LYS A 67 -6.59 25.10 -17.79
CA LYS A 67 -7.70 26.06 -17.86
C LYS A 67 -9.05 25.34 -17.80
N PHE A 68 -9.25 24.34 -18.67
CA PHE A 68 -10.50 23.59 -18.73
C PHE A 68 -10.84 22.93 -17.38
N PHE A 69 -9.91 22.20 -16.78
CA PHE A 69 -10.18 21.49 -15.52
C PHE A 69 -10.34 22.45 -14.34
N SER A 70 -9.65 23.60 -14.32
CA SER A 70 -9.87 24.61 -13.28
C SER A 70 -11.27 25.23 -13.38
N GLU A 71 -11.74 25.55 -14.58
CA GLU A 71 -13.12 26.04 -14.81
C GLU A 71 -14.16 24.96 -14.47
N TYR A 72 -13.97 23.74 -14.98
CA TYR A 72 -14.89 22.63 -14.75
C TYR A 72 -15.02 22.29 -13.26
N LEU A 73 -13.91 22.15 -12.54
CA LEU A 73 -13.90 21.75 -11.13
C LEU A 73 -14.35 22.88 -10.19
N ALA A 74 -14.36 24.14 -10.63
CA ALA A 74 -14.95 25.24 -9.87
C ALA A 74 -16.48 25.14 -9.81
N GLU A 75 -17.10 24.50 -10.79
CA GLU A 75 -18.57 24.40 -10.92
C GLU A 75 -19.10 22.97 -10.68
N ASN A 76 -18.23 21.96 -10.65
CA ASN A 76 -18.63 20.55 -10.59
C ASN A 76 -17.80 19.77 -9.55
N SER A 77 -18.47 18.89 -8.80
CA SER A 77 -17.83 18.01 -7.82
C SER A 77 -16.95 16.95 -8.49
N PHE A 78 -15.84 16.60 -7.84
CA PHE A 78 -14.97 15.53 -8.32
C PHE A 78 -15.40 14.19 -7.72
N THR A 79 -16.46 13.60 -8.28
CA THR A 79 -17.06 12.36 -7.76
C THR A 79 -16.15 11.14 -7.97
N ASP A 80 -16.43 10.03 -7.27
CA ASP A 80 -15.69 8.78 -7.45
C ASP A 80 -15.85 8.21 -8.86
N HIS A 81 -17.02 8.38 -9.49
CA HIS A 81 -17.24 8.01 -10.88
C HIS A 81 -16.37 8.80 -11.84
N LEU A 82 -16.29 10.12 -11.66
CA LEU A 82 -15.45 10.98 -12.49
C LEU A 82 -13.96 10.65 -12.29
N ARG A 83 -13.52 10.45 -11.05
CA ARG A 83 -12.17 9.98 -10.71
C ARG A 83 -11.83 8.65 -11.40
N ASN A 84 -12.72 7.65 -11.27
CA ASN A 84 -12.53 6.32 -11.86
C ASN A 84 -12.50 6.39 -13.38
N TYR A 85 -13.26 7.28 -14.00
CA TYR A 85 -13.17 7.50 -15.44
C TYR A 85 -11.84 8.17 -15.81
N LEU A 86 -11.51 9.32 -15.23
CA LEU A 86 -10.32 10.11 -15.61
C LEU A 86 -9.01 9.34 -15.42
N GLN A 87 -8.95 8.35 -14.53
CA GLN A 87 -7.73 7.55 -14.38
C GLN A 87 -7.34 6.85 -15.71
N TYR A 88 -8.33 6.48 -16.54
CA TYR A 88 -8.06 5.77 -17.78
C TYR A 88 -7.42 6.68 -18.85
N PRO A 89 -8.04 7.77 -19.33
CA PRO A 89 -7.43 8.61 -20.35
C PRO A 89 -6.19 9.36 -19.86
N THR A 90 -6.00 9.51 -18.54
CA THR A 90 -4.84 10.21 -17.97
C THR A 90 -3.61 9.30 -17.78
N PHE A 91 -3.79 8.02 -17.46
CA PHE A 91 -2.67 7.12 -17.11
C PHE A 91 -2.57 5.86 -17.97
N GLY A 92 -3.69 5.31 -18.46
CA GLY A 92 -3.69 4.00 -19.12
C GLY A 92 -3.95 4.04 -20.63
N TRP A 93 -4.98 4.76 -21.06
CA TRP A 93 -5.48 4.74 -22.44
C TRP A 93 -5.17 6.05 -23.16
N GLY A 94 -4.81 5.95 -24.43
CA GLY A 94 -4.53 7.10 -25.28
C GLY A 94 -3.05 7.20 -25.69
N PRO A 95 -2.71 8.19 -26.51
CA PRO A 95 -1.34 8.42 -26.93
C PRO A 95 -0.50 9.05 -25.82
N ASP A 96 0.78 8.69 -25.73
CA ASP A 96 1.73 9.20 -24.73
C ASP A 96 1.76 10.73 -24.66
N THR A 97 1.62 11.40 -25.82
CA THR A 97 1.58 12.87 -25.88
C THR A 97 0.37 13.45 -25.15
N ALA A 98 -0.79 12.81 -25.20
CA ALA A 98 -1.96 13.24 -24.44
C ALA A 98 -1.75 13.00 -22.94
N HIS A 99 -1.12 11.89 -22.54
CA HIS A 99 -0.84 11.61 -21.13
C HIS A 99 0.01 12.70 -20.48
N VAL A 100 1.09 13.12 -21.15
CA VAL A 100 1.96 14.19 -20.63
C VAL A 100 1.16 15.48 -20.43
N GLU A 101 0.46 15.93 -21.46
CA GLU A 101 -0.26 17.21 -21.41
C GLU A 101 -1.43 17.17 -20.41
N LEU A 102 -2.15 16.05 -20.32
CA LEU A 102 -3.26 15.87 -19.37
C LEU A 102 -2.79 15.78 -17.92
N GLN A 103 -1.76 14.97 -17.64
CA GLN A 103 -1.23 14.81 -16.27
C GLN A 103 -0.68 16.14 -15.75
N GLU A 104 0.09 16.85 -16.57
CA GLU A 104 0.63 18.18 -16.24
C GLU A 104 -0.47 19.21 -16.03
N GLY A 105 -1.47 19.24 -16.93
CA GLY A 105 -2.57 20.19 -16.87
C GLY A 105 -3.49 20.00 -15.66
N ILE A 106 -3.95 18.77 -15.41
CA ILE A 106 -4.95 18.49 -14.36
C ILE A 106 -4.36 18.62 -12.94
N THR A 107 -3.05 18.39 -12.76
CA THR A 107 -2.40 18.43 -11.44
C THR A 107 -2.62 19.78 -10.75
N LYS A 108 -2.41 20.89 -11.46
CA LYS A 108 -2.61 22.24 -10.91
C LYS A 108 -4.07 22.54 -10.60
N SER A 109 -5.00 22.08 -11.44
CA SER A 109 -6.43 22.25 -11.20
C SER A 109 -6.89 21.52 -9.94
N LEU A 110 -6.36 20.32 -9.67
CA LEU A 110 -6.66 19.59 -8.43
C LEU A 110 -6.07 20.26 -7.18
N GLN A 111 -4.86 20.82 -7.27
CA GLN A 111 -4.29 21.62 -6.17
C GLN A 111 -5.12 22.86 -5.89
N GLN A 112 -5.58 23.56 -6.94
CA GLN A 112 -6.45 24.73 -6.82
C GLN A 112 -7.81 24.39 -6.21
N LEU A 113 -8.43 23.29 -6.65
CA LEU A 113 -9.69 22.80 -6.08
C LEU A 113 -9.55 22.57 -4.57
N MET A 114 -8.49 21.90 -4.13
CA MET A 114 -8.20 21.66 -2.72
C MET A 114 -8.01 22.96 -1.92
N LYS A 115 -7.20 23.89 -2.45
CA LYS A 115 -6.98 25.20 -1.82
C LYS A 115 -8.30 25.96 -1.68
N HIS A 116 -9.09 26.00 -2.73
CA HIS A 116 -10.39 26.66 -2.74
C HIS A 116 -11.34 26.08 -1.70
N ILE A 117 -11.48 24.76 -1.67
CA ILE A 117 -12.29 24.04 -0.68
C ILE A 117 -11.86 24.37 0.76
N MET A 118 -10.54 24.45 1.03
CA MET A 118 -10.04 24.80 2.35
C MET A 118 -10.19 26.28 2.71
N GLU A 119 -10.04 27.19 1.75
CA GLU A 119 -10.23 28.63 1.94
C GLU A 119 -11.71 28.97 2.21
N GLN A 120 -12.63 28.37 1.45
CA GLN A 120 -14.07 28.57 1.59
C GLN A 120 -14.59 28.18 2.98
N HIS A 121 -13.97 27.19 3.61
CA HIS A 121 -14.35 26.67 4.91
C HIS A 121 -13.24 26.88 5.95
N SER A 122 -12.42 27.92 5.83
CA SER A 122 -11.23 28.09 6.69
C SER A 122 -11.53 28.08 8.20
N ASP A 123 -12.71 28.53 8.62
CA ASP A 123 -13.13 28.55 10.02
C ASP A 123 -13.79 27.23 10.50
N ASP A 124 -14.34 26.43 9.59
CA ASP A 124 -15.17 25.26 9.91
C ASP A 124 -14.91 24.02 9.05
N PHE A 125 -13.77 23.97 8.34
CA PHE A 125 -13.43 22.98 7.31
C PHE A 125 -13.77 21.55 7.73
N TRP A 126 -13.40 21.20 8.94
CA TRP A 126 -13.58 19.85 9.47
C TRP A 126 -15.03 19.52 9.79
N ASN A 127 -15.85 20.50 10.16
CA ASN A 127 -17.29 20.31 10.31
C ASN A 127 -17.94 20.19 8.93
N ALA A 128 -17.64 21.11 8.01
CA ALA A 128 -18.17 21.12 6.66
C ALA A 128 -17.93 19.78 5.94
N VAL A 129 -16.70 19.25 5.99
CA VAL A 129 -16.34 17.96 5.39
C VAL A 129 -17.08 16.76 6.03
N ASN A 130 -17.54 16.86 7.28
CA ASN A 130 -18.31 15.77 7.90
C ASN A 130 -19.82 15.90 7.67
N GLU A 131 -20.32 17.12 7.44
CA GLU A 131 -21.74 17.41 7.25
C GLU A 131 -22.16 17.40 5.77
N ASP A 132 -21.23 17.64 4.85
CA ASP A 132 -21.45 17.63 3.40
C ASP A 132 -20.81 16.40 2.73
N PRO A 133 -21.60 15.38 2.37
CA PRO A 133 -21.10 14.19 1.69
C PRO A 133 -20.47 14.45 0.32
N ILE A 134 -20.91 15.50 -0.41
CA ILE A 134 -20.41 15.84 -1.74
C ILE A 134 -19.02 16.48 -1.62
N LEU A 135 -18.85 17.38 -0.63
CA LEU A 135 -17.55 17.96 -0.30
C LEU A 135 -16.56 16.87 0.12
N LEU A 136 -17.01 15.95 0.99
CA LEU A 136 -16.22 14.81 1.43
C LEU A 136 -15.78 13.94 0.25
N GLU A 137 -16.72 13.55 -0.62
CA GLU A 137 -16.42 12.74 -1.80
C GLU A 137 -15.41 13.43 -2.72
N THR A 138 -15.62 14.72 -3.00
CA THR A 138 -14.70 15.54 -3.80
C THR A 138 -13.30 15.51 -3.22
N LEU A 139 -13.16 15.76 -1.91
CA LEU A 139 -11.87 15.72 -1.20
C LEU A 139 -11.20 14.35 -1.26
N LYS A 140 -11.96 13.27 -0.99
CA LYS A 140 -11.45 11.89 -1.04
C LYS A 140 -10.96 11.53 -2.44
N SER A 141 -11.75 11.88 -3.46
CA SER A 141 -11.45 11.59 -4.85
C SER A 141 -10.22 12.35 -5.34
N THR A 142 -10.09 13.63 -4.98
CA THR A 142 -8.93 14.44 -5.32
C THR A 142 -7.66 13.87 -4.71
N LEU A 143 -7.66 13.56 -3.41
CA LEU A 143 -6.48 13.01 -2.73
C LEU A 143 -6.07 11.64 -3.27
N ARG A 144 -7.04 10.76 -3.59
CA ARG A 144 -6.78 9.46 -4.22
C ARG A 144 -6.23 9.62 -5.63
N PHE A 145 -6.78 10.53 -6.43
CA PHE A 145 -6.31 10.76 -7.80
C PHE A 145 -4.89 11.32 -7.80
N MET A 146 -4.59 12.24 -6.88
CA MET A 146 -3.23 12.76 -6.69
C MET A 146 -2.22 11.66 -6.35
N ASN A 147 -2.63 10.59 -5.67
CA ASN A 147 -1.77 9.43 -5.43
C ASN A 147 -1.47 8.63 -6.70
N ILE A 148 -2.33 8.65 -7.73
CA ILE A 148 -2.08 7.88 -8.96
C ILE A 148 -0.85 8.41 -9.71
N PHE A 149 -0.55 9.72 -9.59
CA PHE A 149 0.67 10.33 -10.13
C PHE A 149 1.98 9.76 -9.55
N THR A 150 1.92 8.94 -8.51
CA THR A 150 3.11 8.29 -7.95
C THR A 150 3.35 6.89 -8.53
N GLY A 151 2.49 6.43 -9.43
CA GLY A 151 2.58 5.14 -10.12
C GLY A 151 3.54 5.15 -11.32
N VAL A 152 3.86 3.96 -11.84
CA VAL A 152 4.73 3.75 -13.02
C VAL A 152 4.18 4.33 -14.31
N GLU A 153 2.87 4.55 -14.39
CA GLU A 153 2.19 5.16 -15.53
C GLU A 153 2.25 6.71 -15.49
N SER A 154 2.83 7.29 -14.44
CA SER A 154 2.98 8.73 -14.37
C SER A 154 4.13 9.22 -15.23
N VAL A 155 3.82 10.21 -16.06
CA VAL A 155 4.76 10.93 -16.93
C VAL A 155 4.95 12.38 -16.48
N LEU A 156 4.61 12.70 -15.23
CA LEU A 156 4.87 14.03 -14.65
C LEU A 156 6.35 14.35 -14.70
N SER A 157 6.65 15.60 -15.07
CA SER A 157 7.99 16.17 -14.91
C SER A 157 8.42 16.18 -13.44
N ALA A 158 9.74 16.14 -13.21
CA ALA A 158 10.30 16.24 -11.86
C ALA A 158 9.81 17.52 -11.14
N GLN A 159 9.77 18.64 -11.86
CA GLN A 159 9.26 19.91 -11.33
C GLN A 159 7.82 19.79 -10.83
N THR A 160 6.89 19.27 -11.65
CA THR A 160 5.47 19.17 -11.25
C THR A 160 5.27 18.18 -10.10
N ARG A 161 6.09 17.12 -10.04
CA ARG A 161 6.11 16.19 -8.92
C ARG A 161 6.59 16.86 -7.62
N ASP A 162 7.62 17.70 -7.69
CA ASP A 162 8.12 18.48 -6.55
C ASP A 162 7.07 19.51 -6.10
N GLU A 163 6.43 20.22 -7.04
CA GLU A 163 5.31 21.13 -6.75
C GLU A 163 4.15 20.40 -6.05
N LEU A 164 3.83 19.16 -6.46
CA LEU A 164 2.79 18.35 -5.83
C LEU A 164 3.20 17.84 -4.44
N TYR A 165 4.46 17.47 -4.25
CA TYR A 165 5.00 17.11 -2.94
C TYR A 165 4.96 18.28 -1.96
N ASP A 166 5.46 19.45 -2.38
CA ASP A 166 5.46 20.66 -1.55
C ASP A 166 4.04 21.13 -1.23
N PHE A 167 3.10 20.99 -2.16
CA PHE A 167 1.69 21.23 -1.88
C PHE A 167 1.17 20.41 -0.69
N HIS A 168 1.43 19.10 -0.64
CA HIS A 168 1.01 18.27 0.49
C HIS A 168 1.72 18.64 1.79
N ARG A 169 2.98 19.10 1.72
CA ARG A 169 3.71 19.58 2.89
C ARG A 169 3.12 20.87 3.43
N GLU A 170 2.77 21.82 2.56
CA GLU A 170 2.09 23.05 2.90
C GLU A 170 0.75 22.77 3.58
N LEU A 171 -0.05 21.84 3.01
CA LEU A 171 -1.32 21.42 3.61
C LEU A 171 -1.16 21.00 5.07
N VAL A 172 -0.20 20.12 5.37
CA VAL A 172 0.04 19.63 6.74
C VAL A 172 0.63 20.73 7.64
N THR A 173 1.52 21.57 7.11
CA THR A 173 2.20 22.61 7.89
C THR A 173 1.24 23.73 8.29
N GLN A 174 0.33 24.12 7.39
CA GLN A 174 -0.66 25.17 7.64
C GLN A 174 -1.83 24.68 8.51
N ASN A 175 -2.06 23.37 8.60
CA ASN A 175 -3.20 22.80 9.31
C ASN A 175 -2.72 21.86 10.42
N GLN A 176 -2.53 22.40 11.62
CA GLN A 176 -1.94 21.67 12.74
C GLN A 176 -2.67 20.35 13.07
N ILE A 177 -3.99 20.26 12.90
CA ILE A 177 -4.75 19.02 13.12
C ILE A 177 -4.33 17.86 12.20
N LEU A 178 -3.75 18.18 11.03
CA LEU A 178 -3.17 17.20 10.11
C LEU A 178 -1.79 16.73 10.55
N GLN A 179 -1.19 17.31 11.58
CA GLN A 179 0.10 16.89 12.11
C GLN A 179 -0.08 15.78 13.13
N LYS A 180 0.89 14.87 13.22
CA LYS A 180 0.80 13.67 14.02
C LYS A 180 0.68 14.00 15.50
N ARG A 181 1.30 15.07 16.00
CA ARG A 181 1.18 15.49 17.41
C ARG A 181 -0.26 15.75 17.90
N HIS A 182 -1.23 15.92 16.99
CA HIS A 182 -2.64 16.09 17.32
C HIS A 182 -3.41 14.77 17.19
N LYS A 183 -4.12 14.39 18.24
CA LYS A 183 -5.06 13.27 18.20
C LYS A 183 -6.43 13.75 17.75
N ILE A 184 -6.93 13.18 16.65
CA ILE A 184 -8.26 13.46 16.11
C ILE A 184 -9.28 12.63 16.91
N SER A 185 -10.35 13.28 17.39
CA SER A 185 -11.53 12.58 17.88
C SER A 185 -12.31 12.02 16.70
N VAL A 186 -12.16 10.72 16.40
CA VAL A 186 -12.89 10.07 15.30
C VAL A 186 -14.39 9.92 15.57
N ALA A 187 -14.82 10.09 16.81
CA ALA A 187 -16.24 10.19 17.14
C ALA A 187 -16.84 11.52 16.67
N THR A 188 -16.06 12.60 16.73
CA THR A 188 -16.48 13.95 16.32
C THR A 188 -16.22 14.18 14.83
N PHE A 189 -15.05 13.73 14.34
CA PHE A 189 -14.60 13.94 12.96
C PHE A 189 -14.30 12.58 12.29
N PRO A 190 -15.33 11.79 11.96
CA PRO A 190 -15.17 10.40 11.53
C PRO A 190 -14.37 10.22 10.24
N ASN A 191 -14.25 11.24 9.40
CA ASN A 191 -13.51 11.14 8.14
C ASN A 191 -12.09 11.76 8.19
N LEU A 192 -11.78 12.52 9.24
CA LEU A 192 -10.54 13.30 9.30
C LEU A 192 -9.31 12.41 9.50
N GLY A 193 -9.46 11.29 10.22
CA GLY A 193 -8.40 10.29 10.33
C GLY A 193 -7.98 9.74 8.97
N TRP A 194 -8.97 9.41 8.12
CA TRP A 194 -8.76 8.96 6.75
C TRP A 194 -8.10 10.02 5.86
N ILE A 195 -8.57 11.27 5.90
CA ILE A 195 -8.02 12.37 5.09
C ILE A 195 -6.54 12.58 5.39
N ARG A 196 -6.19 12.65 6.68
CA ARG A 196 -4.80 12.77 7.12
C ARG A 196 -3.96 11.57 6.67
N ALA A 197 -4.53 10.36 6.74
CA ALA A 197 -3.83 9.16 6.30
C ALA A 197 -3.49 9.18 4.80
N GLN A 198 -4.44 9.58 3.95
CA GLN A 198 -4.19 9.67 2.51
C GLN A 198 -3.15 10.75 2.18
N ILE A 199 -3.18 11.91 2.86
CA ILE A 199 -2.16 12.96 2.70
C ILE A 199 -0.77 12.44 3.07
N TYR A 200 -0.66 11.68 4.16
CA TYR A 200 0.61 11.09 4.60
C TYR A 200 1.14 10.07 3.59
N ILE A 201 0.27 9.24 3.03
CA ILE A 201 0.64 8.30 1.97
C ILE A 201 1.15 9.06 0.74
N ASN A 202 0.46 10.14 0.33
CA ASN A 202 0.90 10.98 -0.79
C ASN A 202 2.29 11.58 -0.54
N LEU A 203 2.57 12.07 0.68
CA LEU A 203 3.89 12.61 1.07
C LEU A 203 5.03 11.60 0.92
N ILE A 204 4.80 10.33 1.23
CA ILE A 204 5.83 9.28 1.05
C ILE A 204 5.93 8.85 -0.40
N SER A 205 4.80 8.71 -1.10
CA SER A 205 4.76 8.15 -2.44
C SER A 205 5.34 9.09 -3.50
N LEU A 206 5.12 10.41 -3.39
CA LEU A 206 5.50 11.39 -4.42
C LEU A 206 7.01 11.41 -4.71
N PRO A 207 7.91 11.45 -3.71
CA PRO A 207 9.35 11.53 -3.96
C PRO A 207 9.99 10.24 -4.47
N LEU A 208 9.27 9.11 -4.53
CA LEU A 208 9.86 7.81 -4.89
C LEU A 208 10.18 7.62 -6.37
N GLN A 209 9.74 8.52 -7.25
CA GLN A 209 10.10 8.53 -8.68
C GLN A 209 10.11 7.12 -9.32
N ASN A 210 9.03 6.35 -9.10
CA ASN A 210 8.79 4.96 -9.57
C ASN A 210 9.42 3.82 -8.74
N SER A 211 10.15 4.11 -7.67
CA SER A 211 10.86 3.10 -6.88
C SER A 211 9.95 2.24 -5.98
N PHE A 212 8.70 2.63 -5.68
CA PHE A 212 7.73 1.98 -4.76
C PHE A 212 8.23 1.54 -3.36
N ASP A 213 9.53 1.62 -3.09
CA ASP A 213 10.21 1.20 -1.87
C ASP A 213 10.71 2.42 -1.11
N PRO A 214 10.10 2.78 0.03
CA PRO A 214 10.52 3.91 0.87
C PRO A 214 11.96 3.87 1.38
N LYS A 215 12.66 2.73 1.26
CA LYS A 215 14.09 2.64 1.58
C LYS A 215 14.96 3.41 0.60
N THR A 216 14.46 3.78 -0.58
CA THR A 216 15.21 4.57 -1.57
C THR A 216 15.09 6.08 -1.38
N LEU A 217 14.25 6.54 -0.43
CA LEU A 217 14.19 7.96 -0.06
C LEU A 217 15.54 8.44 0.50
N THR A 218 15.97 9.62 0.09
CA THR A 218 17.18 10.23 0.65
C THR A 218 16.96 10.62 2.12
N PRO A 219 18.03 10.69 2.94
CA PRO A 219 17.93 11.15 4.32
C PRO A 219 17.25 12.52 4.45
N GLU A 220 17.48 13.44 3.51
CA GLU A 220 16.90 14.78 3.51
C GLU A 220 15.39 14.74 3.32
N ILE A 221 14.89 13.96 2.35
CA ILE A 221 13.44 13.79 2.13
C ILE A 221 12.81 13.09 3.34
N LYS A 222 13.47 12.08 3.92
CA LYS A 222 12.98 11.43 5.14
C LYS A 222 12.84 12.42 6.29
N GLN A 223 13.83 13.29 6.48
CA GLN A 223 13.79 14.32 7.52
C GLN A 223 12.67 15.34 7.24
N GLN A 224 12.53 15.80 6.00
CA GLN A 224 11.45 16.71 5.61
C GLN A 224 10.06 16.14 5.89
N ILE A 225 9.81 14.87 5.54
CA ILE A 225 8.53 14.20 5.82
C ILE A 225 8.32 14.13 7.34
N ALA A 226 9.32 13.69 8.10
CA ALA A 226 9.25 13.58 9.55
C ALA A 226 8.92 14.91 10.23
N ASP A 227 9.58 15.99 9.81
CA ASP A 227 9.35 17.34 10.33
C ASP A 227 7.96 17.85 9.94
N THR A 228 7.57 17.67 8.68
CA THR A 228 6.27 18.10 8.14
C THR A 228 5.12 17.50 8.95
N VAL A 229 5.16 16.19 9.19
CA VAL A 229 4.08 15.50 9.93
C VAL A 229 4.31 15.50 11.44
N HIS A 230 5.40 16.08 11.94
CA HIS A 230 5.80 16.08 13.35
C HIS A 230 5.91 14.67 13.97
N LEU A 231 6.72 13.79 13.36
CA LEU A 231 7.07 12.50 13.96
C LEU A 231 7.95 12.71 15.20
N THR A 232 7.61 12.04 16.29
CA THR A 232 8.40 12.03 17.53
C THR A 232 8.56 10.60 18.06
N ASP A 233 9.47 10.45 19.03
CA ASP A 233 9.61 9.23 19.83
C ASP A 233 9.74 7.95 18.98
N LYS A 234 9.02 6.88 19.35
CA LYS A 234 9.06 5.60 18.63
C LYS A 234 8.54 5.68 17.20
N TYR A 235 7.68 6.63 16.87
CA TYR A 235 7.27 6.82 15.47
C TYR A 235 8.44 7.31 14.61
N LEU A 236 9.21 8.26 15.13
CA LEU A 236 10.40 8.77 14.47
C LEU A 236 11.51 7.70 14.38
N ASP A 237 11.70 6.90 15.43
CA ASP A 237 12.66 5.78 15.42
C ASP A 237 12.34 4.75 14.31
N ILE A 238 11.07 4.37 14.19
CA ILE A 238 10.60 3.41 13.17
C ILE A 238 10.79 3.99 11.76
N TRP A 239 10.42 5.25 11.55
CA TRP A 239 10.61 5.94 10.28
C TRP A 239 12.09 6.03 9.88
N ASN A 240 12.95 6.51 10.79
CA ASN A 240 14.36 6.71 10.50
C ASN A 240 15.07 5.39 10.20
N LYS A 241 14.77 4.33 10.94
CA LYS A 241 15.45 3.04 10.76
C LYS A 241 14.91 2.21 9.61
N TYR A 242 13.58 2.15 9.43
CA TYR A 242 12.93 1.21 8.52
C TYR A 242 12.25 1.87 7.32
N SER A 243 12.16 3.20 7.28
CA SER A 243 11.35 3.95 6.30
C SER A 243 9.87 3.55 6.30
N VAL A 244 9.35 3.12 7.45
CA VAL A 244 7.94 2.74 7.64
C VAL A 244 7.21 3.86 8.37
N LEU A 245 6.16 4.42 7.77
CA LEU A 245 5.30 5.41 8.43
C LEU A 245 4.10 4.74 9.09
N ILE A 246 3.88 5.03 10.38
CA ILE A 246 2.71 4.56 11.11
C ILE A 246 1.64 5.64 11.16
N VAL A 247 0.47 5.30 10.63
CA VAL A 247 -0.70 6.16 10.50
C VAL A 247 -1.84 5.59 11.34
N ASP A 248 -1.81 5.94 12.62
CA ASP A 248 -2.65 5.33 13.66
C ASP A 248 -3.38 6.36 14.53
N ASN A 249 -3.32 7.65 14.15
CA ASN A 249 -3.89 8.74 14.94
C ASN A 249 -3.44 8.76 16.41
N ASN A 250 -2.18 8.40 16.68
CA ASN A 250 -1.62 8.26 18.04
C ASN A 250 -2.50 7.37 18.93
N GLY A 251 -3.04 6.31 18.34
CA GLY A 251 -3.85 5.33 19.04
C GLY A 251 -3.02 4.18 19.59
N LEU A 252 -1.90 3.82 18.93
CA LEU A 252 -1.00 2.78 19.43
C LEU A 252 -0.24 3.28 20.66
N ASP A 253 -0.09 2.39 21.65
CA ASP A 253 0.73 2.65 22.82
C ASP A 253 2.21 2.28 22.61
N SER A 254 3.04 2.61 23.60
CA SER A 254 4.48 2.35 23.54
C SER A 254 4.84 0.86 23.44
N THR A 255 3.98 -0.04 23.94
CA THR A 255 4.21 -1.49 23.87
C THR A 255 3.97 -1.97 22.44
N GLN A 256 2.85 -1.57 21.82
CA GLN A 256 2.55 -1.87 20.42
C GLN A 256 3.63 -1.33 19.48
N LEU A 257 4.06 -0.07 19.67
CA LEU A 257 5.13 0.53 18.87
C LEU A 257 6.48 -0.18 19.04
N SER A 258 6.82 -0.60 20.26
CA SER A 258 8.05 -1.33 20.53
C SER A 258 8.05 -2.72 19.88
N LEU A 259 6.92 -3.40 19.89
CA LEU A 259 6.72 -4.68 19.21
C LEU A 259 6.89 -4.52 17.69
N ILE A 260 6.24 -3.53 17.07
CA ILE A 260 6.40 -3.24 15.64
C ILE A 260 7.87 -2.97 15.31
N TYR A 261 8.52 -2.07 16.08
CA TYR A 261 9.95 -1.77 15.91
C TYR A 261 10.83 -3.01 16.03
N GLY A 262 10.60 -3.84 17.05
CA GLY A 262 11.36 -5.06 17.29
C GLY A 262 11.21 -6.05 16.15
N THR A 263 9.97 -6.34 15.74
CA THR A 263 9.66 -7.32 14.69
C THR A 263 10.22 -6.92 13.34
N LEU A 264 10.15 -5.64 12.97
CA LEU A 264 10.80 -5.11 11.76
C LEU A 264 12.32 -5.34 11.77
N GLY A 265 12.95 -5.40 12.95
CA GLY A 265 14.36 -5.77 13.10
C GLY A 265 14.66 -7.26 13.07
N LEU A 266 13.66 -8.11 13.30
CA LEU A 266 13.82 -9.57 13.30
C LEU A 266 13.69 -10.17 11.89
N VAL A 267 12.89 -9.57 11.01
CA VAL A 267 12.75 -10.03 9.63
C VAL A 267 13.82 -9.38 8.74
N PRO A 268 14.51 -10.16 7.88
CA PRO A 268 15.47 -9.60 6.93
C PRO A 268 14.84 -8.51 6.05
N PRO A 269 15.48 -7.34 5.91
CA PRO A 269 14.91 -6.22 5.16
C PRO A 269 14.78 -6.49 3.66
N THR A 270 15.41 -7.53 3.12
CA THR A 270 15.27 -7.94 1.71
C THR A 270 13.96 -8.68 1.42
N LEU A 271 13.25 -9.13 2.45
CA LEU A 271 11.98 -9.87 2.29
C LEU A 271 10.76 -8.96 2.13
N HIS A 272 10.88 -7.66 2.35
CA HIS A 272 9.74 -6.75 2.35
C HIS A 272 10.13 -5.34 1.91
N ASN A 273 9.16 -4.62 1.35
CA ASN A 273 9.24 -3.19 1.04
C ASN A 273 8.11 -2.40 1.72
N LEU A 274 7.65 -2.88 2.89
CA LEU A 274 6.61 -2.20 3.68
C LEU A 274 6.95 -0.72 3.85
N GLY A 275 6.00 0.14 3.50
CA GLY A 275 6.13 1.58 3.59
C GLY A 275 5.18 2.23 4.59
N VAL A 276 3.96 1.72 4.71
CA VAL A 276 2.92 2.34 5.55
C VAL A 276 2.17 1.29 6.35
N ILE A 277 1.95 1.59 7.63
CA ILE A 277 1.06 0.82 8.51
C ILE A 277 -0.09 1.73 8.90
N THR A 278 -1.31 1.34 8.57
CA THR A 278 -2.53 2.01 9.07
C THR A 278 -3.17 1.22 10.19
N VAL A 279 -3.89 1.90 11.08
CA VAL A 279 -4.65 1.25 12.16
C VAL A 279 -6.11 1.65 12.09
N TRP A 280 -6.92 0.79 11.48
CA TRP A 280 -8.31 1.11 11.09
C TRP A 280 -9.16 1.67 12.23
N ASP A 281 -9.06 1.06 13.41
CA ASP A 281 -9.82 1.43 14.62
C ASP A 281 -9.64 2.90 15.02
N PHE A 282 -8.54 3.52 14.59
CA PHE A 282 -8.18 4.89 14.97
C PHE A 282 -8.35 5.91 13.84
N LEU A 283 -8.78 5.48 12.65
CA LEU A 283 -8.97 6.34 11.48
C LEU A 283 -10.44 6.74 11.24
N GLY A 284 -11.39 6.15 11.97
CA GLY A 284 -12.81 6.48 11.91
C GLY A 284 -13.55 5.70 10.82
N LYS A 285 -14.39 6.38 10.03
CA LYS A 285 -15.05 5.82 8.84
C LYS A 285 -14.04 5.75 7.69
N ALA A 286 -13.07 4.87 7.85
CA ALA A 286 -12.11 4.62 6.80
C ALA A 286 -12.80 3.90 5.64
N ASP A 287 -12.35 4.24 4.44
CA ASP A 287 -12.58 3.51 3.20
C ASP A 287 -11.17 3.16 2.66
N TRP A 288 -11.08 2.41 1.58
CA TRP A 288 -9.79 2.00 1.00
C TRP A 288 -8.89 3.21 0.70
N LEU A 289 -7.69 3.23 1.28
CA LEU A 289 -6.67 4.22 0.97
C LEU A 289 -6.04 3.86 -0.38
N LYS A 290 -5.71 4.86 -1.19
CA LYS A 290 -4.95 4.64 -2.42
C LYS A 290 -3.47 4.79 -2.08
N SER A 291 -2.69 3.75 -2.36
CA SER A 291 -1.26 3.75 -2.10
C SER A 291 -0.52 3.07 -3.25
N THR A 292 0.58 3.66 -3.69
CA THR A 292 1.57 2.99 -4.55
C THR A 292 2.72 2.39 -3.76
N VAL A 293 2.92 2.82 -2.51
CA VAL A 293 3.83 2.15 -1.58
C VAL A 293 3.12 0.97 -0.95
N CYS A 294 3.88 -0.07 -0.60
CA CYS A 294 3.30 -1.21 0.08
C CYS A 294 2.73 -0.77 1.44
N CYS A 295 1.44 -1.01 1.63
CA CYS A 295 0.67 -0.55 2.78
C CYS A 295 -0.11 -1.73 3.36
N ILE A 296 -0.11 -1.86 4.68
CA ILE A 296 -0.94 -2.83 5.39
C ILE A 296 -1.82 -2.13 6.41
N ASN A 297 -2.90 -2.79 6.79
CA ASN A 297 -3.81 -2.31 7.79
C ASN A 297 -3.91 -3.32 8.94
N ILE A 298 -3.74 -2.83 10.17
CA ILE A 298 -3.84 -3.66 11.38
C ILE A 298 -4.98 -3.19 12.28
N GLY A 299 -5.37 -4.06 13.22
CA GLY A 299 -6.26 -3.70 14.32
C GLY A 299 -5.53 -2.95 15.46
N GLY A 300 -6.28 -2.19 16.24
CA GLY A 300 -5.80 -1.41 17.38
C GLY A 300 -5.87 -2.13 18.73
N ILE A 301 -6.14 -3.44 18.73
CA ILE A 301 -6.17 -4.26 19.96
C ILE A 301 -4.83 -4.16 20.69
N LYS A 302 -4.86 -3.92 22.01
CA LYS A 302 -3.64 -3.76 22.79
C LYS A 302 -2.94 -5.10 23.00
N VAL A 303 -1.62 -5.05 23.04
CA VAL A 303 -0.78 -6.18 23.48
C VAL A 303 -1.18 -6.61 24.89
N ARG A 304 -1.19 -7.92 25.16
CA ARG A 304 -1.58 -8.61 26.41
C ARG A 304 -3.08 -8.57 26.74
N VAL A 305 -3.93 -8.00 25.89
CA VAL A 305 -5.38 -7.95 26.16
C VAL A 305 -6.09 -9.22 25.70
N ALA A 306 -5.63 -9.82 24.60
CA ALA A 306 -6.19 -11.07 24.10
C ALA A 306 -5.07 -12.02 23.68
N GLN A 307 -5.34 -13.31 23.87
CA GLN A 307 -4.47 -14.41 23.46
C GLN A 307 -5.29 -15.41 22.67
N GLU A 308 -4.65 -16.08 21.72
CA GLU A 308 -5.29 -17.12 20.92
C GLU A 308 -4.36 -18.33 20.76
N ASN A 309 -4.96 -19.52 20.65
CA ASN A 309 -4.24 -20.70 20.20
C ASN A 309 -4.28 -20.74 18.67
N VAL A 310 -3.13 -20.56 18.02
CA VAL A 310 -3.02 -20.60 16.56
C VAL A 310 -2.80 -22.02 16.00
N PHE A 311 -2.76 -23.03 16.86
CA PHE A 311 -2.51 -24.41 16.46
C PHE A 311 -3.81 -25.24 16.49
N PRO A 312 -3.96 -26.22 15.57
CA PRO A 312 -5.08 -27.13 15.58
C PRO A 312 -4.90 -28.14 16.73
N THR A 313 -5.93 -28.96 16.98
CA THR A 313 -5.93 -29.94 18.06
C THR A 313 -5.00 -31.14 17.85
N ASP A 314 -4.33 -31.22 16.69
CA ASP A 314 -3.34 -32.27 16.38
C ASP A 314 -2.11 -32.21 17.30
N VAL A 315 -1.81 -31.02 17.82
CA VAL A 315 -0.68 -30.77 18.73
C VAL A 315 -1.17 -30.06 19.99
N THR A 316 -0.30 -29.99 21.00
CA THR A 316 -0.63 -29.27 22.24
C THR A 316 -0.95 -27.80 21.96
N PRO A 317 -1.95 -27.18 22.63
CA PRO A 317 -2.23 -25.76 22.41
C PRO A 317 -1.03 -24.88 22.74
N TYR A 318 -0.78 -23.87 21.90
CA TYR A 318 0.22 -22.84 22.14
C TYR A 318 -0.41 -21.46 21.96
N TYR A 319 -0.46 -20.69 23.06
CA TYR A 319 -1.10 -19.38 23.09
C TYR A 319 -0.09 -18.27 22.85
N SER A 320 -0.44 -17.34 21.96
CA SER A 320 0.31 -16.12 21.71
C SER A 320 -0.61 -14.89 21.73
N ASP A 321 -0.01 -13.71 21.84
CA ASP A 321 -0.71 -12.43 21.85
C ASP A 321 -1.40 -12.14 20.49
N VAL A 322 -2.68 -11.73 20.54
CA VAL A 322 -3.50 -11.52 19.34
C VAL A 322 -3.03 -10.32 18.52
N PHE A 323 -2.59 -9.22 19.15
CA PHE A 323 -2.06 -8.08 18.38
C PHE A 323 -0.82 -8.49 17.59
N SER A 324 0.06 -9.25 18.23
CA SER A 324 1.29 -9.78 17.63
C SER A 324 0.98 -10.70 16.46
N ASN A 325 -0.02 -11.58 16.60
CA ASN A 325 -0.48 -12.46 15.51
C ASN A 325 -1.05 -11.66 14.33
N ILE A 326 -1.93 -10.68 14.57
CA ILE A 326 -2.46 -9.80 13.50
C ILE A 326 -1.32 -9.07 12.80
N TRP A 327 -0.39 -8.50 13.56
CA TRP A 327 0.76 -7.79 13.02
C TRP A 327 1.61 -8.66 12.10
N VAL A 328 2.01 -9.87 12.53
CA VAL A 328 2.84 -10.75 11.69
C VAL A 328 2.06 -11.29 10.49
N HIS A 329 0.75 -11.50 10.61
CA HIS A 329 -0.13 -11.88 9.50
C HIS A 329 -0.08 -10.82 8.39
N GLU A 330 -0.45 -9.60 8.72
CA GLU A 330 -0.51 -8.48 7.78
C GLU A 330 0.87 -8.17 7.20
N PHE A 331 1.92 -8.22 8.03
CA PHE A 331 3.30 -8.06 7.58
C PHE A 331 3.72 -9.15 6.57
N ASN A 332 3.25 -10.39 6.74
CA ASN A 332 3.57 -11.47 5.81
C ASN A 332 2.77 -11.42 4.51
N HIS A 333 1.66 -10.67 4.42
CA HIS A 333 1.12 -10.30 3.11
C HIS A 333 2.13 -9.47 2.29
N VAL A 334 2.91 -8.60 2.94
CA VAL A 334 4.00 -7.86 2.26
C VAL A 334 5.09 -8.79 1.78
N VAL A 335 5.50 -9.76 2.61
CA VAL A 335 6.52 -10.75 2.22
C VAL A 335 6.02 -11.60 1.05
N ASP A 336 4.76 -12.04 1.09
CA ASP A 336 4.14 -12.81 0.00
C ASP A 336 4.09 -11.99 -1.29
N TYR A 337 3.65 -10.74 -1.22
CA TYR A 337 3.54 -9.86 -2.39
C TYR A 337 4.90 -9.49 -2.99
N TYR A 338 5.85 -9.04 -2.15
CA TYR A 338 7.11 -8.45 -2.61
C TYR A 338 8.17 -9.49 -2.96
N TYR A 339 8.39 -10.46 -2.08
CA TYR A 339 9.51 -11.40 -2.19
C TYR A 339 9.10 -12.73 -2.79
N VAL A 340 8.04 -13.35 -2.25
CA VAL A 340 7.57 -14.66 -2.73
C VAL A 340 6.98 -14.51 -4.14
N ARG A 341 6.08 -13.52 -4.29
CA ARG A 341 5.23 -13.19 -5.43
C ARG A 341 4.09 -14.20 -5.67
N HIS A 342 2.93 -13.69 -6.07
CA HIS A 342 1.74 -14.53 -6.32
C HIS A 342 1.93 -15.53 -7.47
N ASP A 343 2.84 -15.25 -8.40
CA ASP A 343 3.19 -16.12 -9.53
C ASP A 343 4.28 -17.16 -9.20
N ASN A 344 4.70 -17.25 -7.93
CA ASN A 344 5.69 -18.23 -7.48
C ASN A 344 5.21 -19.67 -7.76
N PRO A 345 5.89 -20.44 -8.63
CA PRO A 345 5.41 -21.77 -9.00
C PRO A 345 5.37 -22.75 -7.83
N ARG A 346 6.26 -22.62 -6.83
CA ARG A 346 6.28 -23.50 -5.66
C ARG A 346 5.06 -23.24 -4.79
N ARG A 347 4.74 -21.98 -4.52
CA ARG A 347 3.56 -21.56 -3.76
C ARG A 347 2.26 -22.08 -4.40
N THR A 348 2.10 -21.89 -5.71
CA THR A 348 0.93 -22.35 -6.45
C THR A 348 0.76 -23.86 -6.36
N ARG A 349 1.84 -24.64 -6.59
CA ARG A 349 1.79 -26.10 -6.47
C ARG A 349 1.43 -26.58 -5.07
N LEU A 350 1.92 -25.92 -4.02
CA LEU A 350 1.57 -26.28 -2.64
C LEU A 350 0.08 -26.12 -2.37
N ILE A 351 -0.55 -25.08 -2.92
CA ILE A 351 -1.99 -24.86 -2.81
C ILE A 351 -2.75 -25.92 -3.63
N GLU A 352 -2.32 -26.18 -4.87
CA GLU A 352 -2.92 -27.17 -5.77
C GLU A 352 -2.85 -28.60 -5.21
N HIS A 353 -1.71 -29.00 -4.65
CA HIS A 353 -1.51 -30.33 -4.05
C HIS A 353 -2.32 -30.51 -2.76
N ALA A 354 -2.47 -29.46 -1.96
CA ALA A 354 -3.28 -29.50 -0.76
C ALA A 354 -4.80 -29.57 -1.09
N ASP A 355 -5.19 -29.00 -2.23
CA ASP A 355 -6.57 -28.93 -2.73
C ASP A 355 -7.53 -28.39 -1.65
N SER A 356 -8.80 -28.78 -1.66
CA SER A 356 -9.82 -28.34 -0.71
C SER A 356 -9.77 -29.11 0.62
N VAL A 357 -8.68 -29.82 0.92
CA VAL A 357 -8.56 -30.67 2.12
C VAL A 357 -7.84 -29.89 3.23
N SER A 358 -8.59 -29.37 4.21
CA SER A 358 -8.03 -28.57 5.32
C SER A 358 -6.85 -29.23 6.05
N MET A 359 -6.85 -30.55 6.22
CA MET A 359 -5.76 -31.29 6.88
C MET A 359 -4.42 -31.23 6.12
N ASN A 360 -4.45 -30.96 4.81
CA ASN A 360 -3.24 -30.73 4.02
C ASN A 360 -2.64 -29.32 4.22
N TYR A 361 -3.26 -28.44 5.01
CA TYR A 361 -2.71 -27.11 5.30
C TYR A 361 -2.30 -26.98 6.77
N LEU A 362 -1.11 -26.43 7.03
CA LEU A 362 -0.66 -26.10 8.39
C LEU A 362 -1.74 -25.35 9.20
N ARG A 363 -2.38 -24.35 8.57
CA ARG A 363 -3.48 -23.57 9.14
C ARG A 363 -4.85 -24.16 8.77
N SER A 364 -5.12 -25.39 9.17
CA SER A 364 -6.36 -26.13 8.80
C SER A 364 -7.67 -25.57 9.38
N MET A 365 -7.57 -24.77 10.44
CA MET A 365 -8.71 -24.17 11.14
C MET A 365 -9.42 -23.04 10.35
N CYS A 366 -8.91 -22.66 9.18
CA CYS A 366 -9.57 -21.71 8.28
C CYS A 366 -10.75 -22.31 7.49
N GLY A 367 -10.92 -23.63 7.53
CA GLY A 367 -11.93 -24.36 6.77
C GLY A 367 -11.39 -24.97 5.47
N ASP A 368 -12.16 -25.90 4.90
CA ASP A 368 -11.88 -26.47 3.58
C ASP A 368 -11.94 -25.38 2.51
N ASP A 369 -11.15 -25.53 1.43
CA ASP A 369 -11.04 -24.62 0.28
C ASP A 369 -10.63 -23.15 0.54
N ALA A 370 -10.39 -22.75 1.80
CA ALA A 370 -10.06 -21.37 2.17
C ALA A 370 -8.90 -20.78 1.35
N PHE A 371 -7.82 -21.56 1.16
CA PHE A 371 -6.64 -21.11 0.41
C PHE A 371 -6.74 -21.35 -1.10
N VAL A 372 -7.72 -22.13 -1.56
CA VAL A 372 -8.05 -22.24 -2.98
C VAL A 372 -8.85 -21.00 -3.42
N LYS A 373 -9.80 -20.56 -2.59
CA LYS A 373 -10.61 -19.35 -2.85
C LYS A 373 -9.87 -18.06 -2.52
N GLY A 374 -9.02 -18.09 -1.50
CA GLY A 374 -8.22 -16.95 -1.05
C GLY A 374 -6.73 -17.30 -1.03
N PRO A 375 -6.10 -17.53 -2.21
CA PRO A 375 -4.70 -17.92 -2.26
C PRO A 375 -3.78 -16.86 -1.66
N GLN A 376 -4.15 -15.58 -1.66
CA GLN A 376 -3.40 -14.50 -1.01
C GLN A 376 -3.27 -14.67 0.52
N GLU A 377 -4.17 -15.44 1.14
CA GLU A 377 -4.17 -15.72 2.58
C GLU A 377 -3.20 -16.84 2.97
N PHE A 378 -2.75 -17.65 2.00
CA PHE A 378 -1.98 -18.87 2.26
C PHE A 378 -0.71 -18.59 3.06
N PHE A 379 0.10 -17.63 2.61
CA PHE A 379 1.36 -17.29 3.28
C PHE A 379 1.09 -16.53 4.60
N ALA A 380 0.28 -15.47 4.56
CA ALA A 380 -0.02 -14.68 5.76
C ALA A 380 -0.63 -15.51 6.90
N SER A 381 -1.55 -16.42 6.60
CA SER A 381 -2.21 -17.27 7.60
C SER A 381 -1.27 -18.29 8.23
N ILE A 382 -0.40 -18.93 7.45
CA ILE A 382 0.61 -19.87 7.99
C ILE A 382 1.64 -19.13 8.84
N SER A 383 1.93 -17.87 8.52
CA SER A 383 2.86 -17.06 9.30
C SER A 383 2.44 -16.90 10.76
N ASN A 384 1.14 -16.97 11.09
CA ASN A 384 0.69 -16.96 12.48
C ASN A 384 1.28 -18.10 13.30
N GLN A 385 1.28 -19.33 12.77
CA GLN A 385 1.88 -20.48 13.44
C GLN A 385 3.40 -20.38 13.44
N TYR A 386 3.98 -20.06 12.28
CA TYR A 386 5.43 -19.99 12.11
C TYR A 386 6.07 -18.97 13.07
N PHE A 387 5.46 -17.78 13.22
CA PHE A 387 5.93 -16.75 14.14
C PHE A 387 5.54 -17.02 15.60
N ALA A 388 4.38 -17.64 15.85
CA ALA A 388 4.00 -18.04 17.21
C ALA A 388 5.02 -19.00 17.81
N ASN A 389 5.35 -20.06 17.08
CA ASN A 389 6.40 -21.00 17.45
C ASN A 389 6.79 -21.87 16.25
N SER A 390 7.94 -21.59 15.62
CA SER A 390 8.36 -22.35 14.43
C SER A 390 8.69 -23.82 14.75
N LYS A 391 9.23 -24.11 15.95
CA LYS A 391 9.50 -25.49 16.36
C LYS A 391 8.20 -26.29 16.53
N HIS A 392 7.19 -25.67 17.11
CA HIS A 392 5.88 -26.29 17.28
C HIS A 392 5.09 -26.39 15.95
N THR A 393 5.34 -25.47 15.02
CA THR A 393 4.83 -25.58 13.64
C THR A 393 5.47 -26.76 12.90
N LEU A 394 6.78 -26.99 13.10
CA LEU A 394 7.45 -28.19 12.60
C LEU A 394 6.85 -29.46 13.23
N GLU A 395 6.62 -29.48 14.55
CA GLU A 395 5.96 -30.60 15.23
C GLU A 395 4.59 -30.93 14.60
N LEU A 396 3.75 -29.92 14.35
CA LEU A 396 2.47 -30.09 13.66
C LEU A 396 2.64 -30.71 12.26
N ALA A 397 3.59 -30.20 11.47
CA ALA A 397 3.90 -30.75 10.16
C ALA A 397 4.32 -32.23 10.21
N LEU A 398 5.14 -32.60 11.20
CA LEU A 398 5.64 -33.96 11.37
C LEU A 398 4.53 -34.92 11.79
N VAL A 399 3.71 -34.54 12.78
CA VAL A 399 2.55 -35.33 13.22
C VAL A 399 1.62 -35.61 12.03
N ARG A 400 1.37 -34.61 11.19
CA ARG A 400 0.50 -34.79 10.03
C ARG A 400 1.13 -35.64 8.93
N PHE A 401 2.44 -35.49 8.71
CA PHE A 401 3.17 -36.33 7.77
C PHE A 401 3.09 -37.81 8.15
N GLU A 402 3.26 -38.13 9.44
CA GLU A 402 3.10 -39.49 9.99
C GLU A 402 1.68 -40.05 9.83
N ASN A 403 0.67 -39.17 9.82
CA ASN A 403 -0.73 -39.51 9.59
C ASN A 403 -1.13 -39.51 8.10
N GLY A 404 -0.17 -39.39 7.18
CA GLY A 404 -0.40 -39.47 5.74
C GLY A 404 -0.72 -38.15 5.03
N TYR A 405 -0.80 -37.03 5.76
CA TYR A 405 -0.95 -35.69 5.18
C TYR A 405 0.44 -35.07 4.98
N LYS A 406 0.98 -35.18 3.75
CA LYS A 406 2.37 -34.80 3.47
C LYS A 406 2.58 -33.29 3.30
N GLU A 407 1.58 -32.58 2.78
CA GLU A 407 1.72 -31.17 2.39
C GLU A 407 2.07 -30.19 3.52
N PRO A 408 1.59 -30.34 4.77
CA PRO A 408 1.99 -29.46 5.87
C PRO A 408 3.51 -29.36 6.07
N LEU A 409 4.26 -30.45 5.89
CA LEU A 409 5.72 -30.42 5.96
C LEU A 409 6.35 -29.68 4.78
N ASN A 410 5.81 -29.85 3.57
CA ASN A 410 6.25 -29.11 2.39
C ASN A 410 6.01 -27.60 2.54
N GLN A 411 4.89 -27.20 3.16
CA GLN A 411 4.56 -25.81 3.47
C GLN A 411 5.50 -25.23 4.53
N PHE A 412 5.82 -26.00 5.57
CA PHE A 412 6.80 -25.60 6.58
C PHE A 412 8.18 -25.34 5.96
N LEU A 413 8.65 -26.27 5.11
CA LEU A 413 9.94 -26.13 4.43
C LEU A 413 9.96 -24.95 3.45
N PHE A 414 8.83 -24.64 2.81
CA PHE A 414 8.71 -23.46 1.97
C PHE A 414 8.89 -22.15 2.77
N PHE A 415 8.28 -22.05 3.96
CA PHE A 415 8.52 -20.93 4.87
C PHE A 415 9.98 -20.84 5.30
N ALA A 416 10.55 -21.96 5.74
CA ALA A 416 11.96 -22.02 6.12
C ALA A 416 12.88 -21.59 4.97
N ASP A 417 12.54 -21.95 3.74
CA ASP A 417 13.28 -21.58 2.54
C ASP A 417 13.21 -20.07 2.26
N VAL A 418 12.02 -19.49 2.27
CA VAL A 418 11.84 -18.03 2.09
C VAL A 418 12.66 -17.25 3.12
N TYR A 419 12.57 -17.62 4.40
CA TYR A 419 13.29 -16.95 5.47
C TYR A 419 14.79 -17.27 5.55
N SER A 420 15.28 -18.24 4.77
CA SER A 420 16.71 -18.53 4.66
C SER A 420 17.45 -17.63 3.67
N LEU A 421 16.72 -16.97 2.76
CA LEU A 421 17.29 -16.22 1.63
C LEU A 421 18.31 -17.02 0.82
N GLY A 422 18.09 -18.33 0.66
CA GLY A 422 19.00 -19.24 -0.03
C GLY A 422 20.28 -19.61 0.75
N SER A 423 20.44 -19.13 1.97
CA SER A 423 21.59 -19.47 2.81
C SER A 423 21.49 -20.90 3.39
N ASN A 424 22.52 -21.32 4.13
CA ASN A 424 22.57 -22.58 4.88
C ASN A 424 21.96 -22.48 6.29
N HIS A 425 21.20 -21.42 6.55
CA HIS A 425 20.43 -21.27 7.78
C HIS A 425 19.05 -20.68 7.50
N THR A 426 18.07 -21.03 8.31
CA THR A 426 16.77 -20.37 8.36
C THR A 426 16.54 -19.71 9.71
N LEU A 427 15.42 -19.01 9.85
CA LEU A 427 15.02 -18.27 11.03
C LEU A 427 13.83 -18.96 11.68
N PHE A 428 13.99 -19.37 12.92
CA PHE A 428 12.88 -19.80 13.77
C PHE A 428 12.49 -18.67 14.71
N TYR A 429 11.20 -18.54 14.92
CA TYR A 429 10.59 -17.53 15.77
C TYR A 429 9.82 -18.16 16.92
N THR A 430 9.65 -17.38 17.98
CA THR A 430 8.78 -17.71 19.11
C THR A 430 8.16 -16.44 19.62
N MET A 431 6.86 -16.48 19.88
CA MET A 431 6.07 -15.37 20.40
C MET A 431 5.33 -15.83 21.63
N ASP A 432 5.37 -15.04 22.71
CA ASP A 432 4.63 -15.34 23.94
C ASP A 432 3.32 -14.53 24.05
N THR A 433 2.58 -14.78 25.13
CA THR A 433 1.33 -14.05 25.45
C THR A 433 1.59 -12.63 25.96
N GLN A 434 2.86 -12.24 26.15
CA GLN A 434 3.28 -10.90 26.51
C GLN A 434 3.63 -10.04 25.29
N GLY A 435 3.54 -10.60 24.08
CA GLY A 435 3.90 -9.96 22.82
C GLY A 435 5.41 -9.88 22.59
N ASN A 436 6.20 -10.65 23.32
CA ASN A 436 7.64 -10.75 23.07
C ASN A 436 7.84 -11.70 21.89
N ILE A 437 8.55 -11.24 20.86
CA ILE A 437 8.93 -12.05 19.70
C ILE A 437 10.44 -12.21 19.72
N GLU A 438 10.90 -13.46 19.68
CA GLU A 438 12.29 -13.83 19.59
C GLU A 438 12.59 -14.53 18.27
N ARG A 439 13.85 -14.49 17.86
CA ARG A 439 14.35 -15.15 16.66
C ARG A 439 15.65 -15.88 16.97
N ARG A 440 15.77 -17.10 16.47
CA ARG A 440 17.03 -17.85 16.45
C ARG A 440 17.32 -18.40 15.07
N THR A 441 18.60 -18.61 14.80
CA THR A 441 19.07 -19.22 13.56
C THR A 441 19.06 -20.75 13.69
N VAL A 442 18.61 -21.43 12.64
CA VAL A 442 18.54 -22.90 12.55
C VAL A 442 19.33 -23.33 11.33
N ALA A 443 20.30 -24.23 11.50
CA ALA A 443 21.10 -24.71 10.39
C ALA A 443 20.28 -25.64 9.48
N LEU A 444 20.54 -25.55 8.17
CA LEU A 444 19.90 -26.38 7.16
C LEU A 444 20.93 -26.85 6.13
N ALA A 445 20.59 -27.91 5.40
CA ALA A 445 21.32 -28.30 4.19
C ALA A 445 20.36 -28.40 3.01
N ARG A 446 20.94 -28.32 1.81
CA ARG A 446 20.23 -28.40 0.54
C ARG A 446 20.77 -29.55 -0.31
N ASP A 447 19.92 -30.07 -1.19
CA ASP A 447 20.35 -30.99 -2.23
C ASP A 447 20.99 -30.24 -3.42
N GLY A 448 21.35 -30.98 -4.47
CA GLY A 448 21.93 -30.40 -5.69
C GLY A 448 20.99 -29.50 -6.49
N ASN A 449 19.67 -29.58 -6.25
CA ASN A 449 18.64 -28.74 -6.86
C ASN A 449 18.32 -27.50 -6.02
N GLY A 450 18.96 -27.36 -4.86
CA GLY A 450 18.75 -26.24 -3.95
C GLY A 450 17.57 -26.42 -2.99
N TYR A 451 16.91 -27.58 -2.94
CA TYR A 451 15.82 -27.83 -2.00
C TYR A 451 16.34 -28.19 -0.61
N ILE A 452 15.65 -27.75 0.44
CA ILE A 452 16.03 -28.08 1.83
C ILE A 452 15.84 -29.58 2.06
N ASN A 453 16.94 -30.30 2.28
CA ASN A 453 16.94 -31.74 2.54
C ASN A 453 17.31 -32.09 4.00
N SER A 454 17.69 -31.11 4.82
CA SER A 454 17.81 -31.32 6.26
C SER A 454 17.70 -30.04 7.08
N LEU A 455 17.27 -30.19 8.33
CA LEU A 455 17.23 -29.15 9.36
C LEU A 455 17.86 -29.67 10.66
N GLN A 456 18.66 -28.83 11.33
CA GLN A 456 19.19 -29.08 12.67
C GLN A 456 18.49 -28.19 13.69
N VAL A 457 17.55 -28.75 14.45
CA VAL A 457 16.82 -28.04 15.50
C VAL A 457 17.26 -28.60 16.85
N ASP A 458 18.00 -27.80 17.58
CA ASP A 458 18.61 -28.19 18.87
C ASP A 458 19.51 -29.43 18.63
N GLU A 459 19.36 -30.51 19.39
CA GLU A 459 20.11 -31.77 19.22
C GLU A 459 19.48 -32.72 18.19
N THR A 460 18.43 -32.30 17.49
CA THR A 460 17.70 -33.15 16.54
C THR A 460 17.97 -32.74 15.11
N ARG A 461 18.43 -33.69 14.31
CA ARG A 461 18.58 -33.55 12.86
C ARG A 461 17.43 -34.25 12.14
N TYR A 462 16.67 -33.48 11.38
CA TYR A 462 15.64 -33.96 10.47
C TYR A 462 16.25 -34.07 9.07
N LEU A 463 16.10 -35.23 8.44
CA LEU A 463 16.57 -35.55 7.10
C LEU A 463 15.37 -35.87 6.21
N PHE A 464 15.31 -35.26 5.04
CA PHE A 464 14.20 -35.38 4.10
C PHE A 464 14.68 -36.04 2.81
N THR A 465 13.99 -37.10 2.38
CA THR A 465 14.08 -37.59 1.01
C THR A 465 13.08 -36.80 0.17
N LEU A 466 13.54 -36.24 -0.94
CA LEU A 466 12.75 -35.35 -1.79
C LEU A 466 12.44 -35.98 -3.15
N ASP A 467 11.29 -35.63 -3.73
CA ASP A 467 11.01 -35.88 -5.15
C ASP A 467 11.67 -34.80 -6.05
N GLU A 468 11.49 -34.92 -7.37
CA GLU A 468 12.04 -33.97 -8.36
C GLU A 468 11.50 -32.53 -8.20
N GLN A 469 10.35 -32.37 -7.54
CA GLN A 469 9.69 -31.08 -7.31
C GLN A 469 10.05 -30.49 -5.92
N GLY A 470 10.90 -31.18 -5.16
CA GLY A 470 11.32 -30.78 -3.82
C GLY A 470 10.30 -31.08 -2.73
N ASN A 471 9.34 -31.98 -2.97
CA ASN A 471 8.41 -32.44 -1.92
C ASN A 471 9.01 -33.57 -1.11
N VAL A 472 8.77 -33.58 0.19
CA VAL A 472 9.19 -34.65 1.08
C VAL A 472 8.40 -35.92 0.79
N THR A 473 9.11 -36.99 0.46
CA THR A 473 8.54 -38.33 0.27
C THR A 473 8.79 -39.24 1.47
N GLU A 474 9.91 -39.05 2.16
CA GLU A 474 10.31 -39.79 3.37
C GLU A 474 11.03 -38.89 4.38
N LEU A 475 10.96 -39.27 5.65
CA LEU A 475 11.53 -38.54 6.79
C LEU A 475 12.40 -39.48 7.64
N SER A 476 13.60 -39.01 8.03
CA SER A 476 14.45 -39.67 9.02
C SER A 476 14.89 -38.68 10.09
N ILE A 477 14.83 -39.07 11.36
CA ILE A 477 15.19 -38.24 12.51
C ILE A 477 16.42 -38.86 13.20
N ARG A 478 17.43 -38.04 13.50
CA ARG A 478 18.64 -38.46 14.23
C ARG A 478 18.92 -37.50 15.37
N THR A 479 19.21 -38.03 16.55
CA THR A 479 19.76 -37.23 17.65
C THR A 479 21.26 -37.12 17.44
N THR A 480 21.79 -35.90 17.43
CA THR A 480 23.25 -35.68 17.49
C THR A 480 23.67 -35.94 18.93
N SER A 481 23.97 -37.19 19.28
CA SER A 481 24.72 -37.50 20.49
C SER A 481 26.13 -36.91 20.35
N GLU A 482 26.60 -36.20 21.39
CA GLU A 482 27.96 -35.66 21.50
C GLU A 482 29.06 -36.66 21.11
#